data_AF-A0A7X6V3D6-F1
#
_entry.id   AF-A0A7X6V3D6-F1
#
_cell.length_a   1.000
_cell.length_b   1.000
_cell.length_c   1.000
_cell.angle_alpha   90.00
_cell.angle_beta   90.00
_cell.angle_gamma   90.00
#
_symmetry.space_group_name_H-M   'P 1'
#
loop_
_entity.id
_entity.type
_entity.pdbx_description
1 polymer ?
#
loop_
_entity_poly.entity_id
_entity_poly.type
_entity_poly.pdbx_seq_one_letter_code
_entity_poly.pdbx_strand_id
1 'polypeptide(L)'
;MSDHTANASAVTKWKAFAYVLLVLLGVVSALLVIVHVKSTGKGVVTVVYTADDPAAGKFNTGDVIDATDPAADLAPRLGYRYKLFIEDESEDRTSGIAKIGGRVTFVPGARRGQTILADVTRVRERVVDANLIRVLSTTAMPAAPAKPAFEPRPGDPAAHVVAGAEMDVMIAEDSTKNPGREGIARVQGLIVVVDGAAEVGRRLNVRITDRRERIAFAEPTGKPAGTGPLAGSSQPVARVFKPREDDPAAHVIVGAELDVTITEESAQNPGVDGVARVAGLVVFVQGVPNIGEAVNVRVTRRQPRAANAVPTGKPVGSRPAPRPGEIIRRAFDTGGPKSSHAAIVAGMELDLEILERSDKFPDREGIAKVDGLVIFVEGGTNVGQTVRARITSRRETVAFAEVIPNP
;
A
#
# COMPACT_ATOMS: atom_id res chain seq x y z
N MET A 1 -55.85 -19.24 77.04
CA MET A 1 -55.73 -17.97 76.29
C MET A 1 -55.37 -16.92 77.32
N SER A 2 -54.23 -16.22 77.30
CA SER A 2 -53.09 -16.22 76.35
C SER A 2 -51.83 -15.67 77.09
N ASP A 3 -50.61 -15.58 76.56
CA ASP A 3 -50.12 -15.83 75.19
C ASP A 3 -48.65 -16.32 75.17
N HIS A 4 -48.22 -16.96 74.07
CA HIS A 4 -46.84 -17.41 73.81
C HIS A 4 -46.36 -17.15 72.35
N THR A 5 -47.09 -16.38 71.55
CA THR A 5 -46.82 -16.18 70.11
C THR A 5 -45.99 -14.95 69.77
N ALA A 6 -45.75 -14.04 70.72
CA ALA A 6 -45.07 -12.76 70.45
C ALA A 6 -43.59 -12.92 70.00
N ASN A 7 -42.83 -13.79 70.67
CA ASN A 7 -41.36 -13.82 70.55
C ASN A 7 -40.81 -14.42 69.25
N ALA A 8 -41.56 -15.31 68.57
CA ALA A 8 -41.10 -15.93 67.32
C ALA A 8 -41.04 -14.93 66.15
N SER A 9 -41.92 -13.92 66.15
CA SER A 9 -42.01 -12.93 65.06
C SER A 9 -40.85 -11.93 65.06
N ALA A 10 -40.36 -11.55 66.25
CA ALA A 10 -39.27 -10.58 66.40
C ALA A 10 -37.92 -11.15 65.93
N VAL A 11 -37.59 -12.39 66.33
CA VAL A 11 -36.34 -13.07 65.93
C VAL A 11 -36.29 -13.27 64.40
N THR A 12 -37.43 -13.57 63.78
CA THR A 12 -37.52 -13.77 62.33
C THR A 12 -37.35 -12.46 61.56
N LYS A 13 -37.98 -11.36 62.03
CA LYS A 13 -37.80 -10.02 61.44
C LYS A 13 -36.35 -9.51 61.58
N TRP A 14 -35.70 -9.76 62.71
CA TRP A 14 -34.30 -9.37 62.92
C TRP A 14 -33.34 -10.13 61.99
N LYS A 15 -33.57 -11.44 61.79
CA LYS A 15 -32.80 -12.24 60.80
C LYS A 15 -33.00 -11.72 59.38
N ALA A 16 -34.24 -11.41 58.97
CA ALA A 16 -34.51 -10.82 57.67
C ALA A 16 -33.81 -9.46 57.47
N PHE A 17 -33.86 -8.58 58.48
CA PHE A 17 -33.15 -7.30 58.47
C PHE A 17 -31.62 -7.48 58.37
N ALA A 18 -31.05 -8.44 59.12
CA ALA A 18 -29.63 -8.76 59.06
C ALA A 18 -29.19 -9.24 57.67
N TYR A 19 -29.98 -10.10 57.00
CA TYR A 19 -29.67 -10.52 55.64
C TYR A 19 -29.74 -9.37 54.62
N VAL A 20 -30.76 -8.50 54.71
CA VAL A 20 -30.87 -7.32 53.83
C VAL A 20 -29.69 -6.36 54.05
N LEU A 21 -29.29 -6.13 55.31
CA LEU A 21 -28.14 -5.30 55.65
C LEU A 21 -26.82 -5.90 55.13
N LEU A 22 -26.66 -7.22 55.18
CA LEU A 22 -25.46 -7.93 54.68
C LEU A 22 -25.36 -7.83 53.15
N VAL A 23 -26.47 -7.97 52.43
CA VAL A 23 -26.52 -7.73 50.96
C VAL A 23 -26.18 -6.28 50.63
N LEU A 24 -26.74 -5.31 51.36
CA LEU A 24 -26.39 -3.88 51.20
C LEU A 24 -24.91 -3.62 51.46
N LEU A 25 -24.31 -4.22 52.50
CA LEU A 25 -22.88 -4.15 52.74
C LEU A 25 -22.06 -4.74 51.59
N GLY A 26 -22.53 -5.84 51.00
CA GLY A 26 -21.91 -6.47 49.81
C GLY A 26 -21.94 -5.55 48.59
N VAL A 27 -23.07 -4.89 48.33
CA VAL A 27 -23.20 -3.92 47.22
C VAL A 27 -22.33 -2.68 47.45
N VAL A 28 -22.30 -2.13 48.67
CA VAL A 28 -21.46 -0.97 49.03
C VAL A 28 -19.97 -1.31 48.95
N SER A 29 -19.56 -2.50 49.41
CA SER A 29 -18.16 -2.93 49.30
C SER A 29 -17.76 -3.23 47.86
N ALA A 30 -18.64 -3.81 47.02
CA ALA A 30 -18.41 -3.95 45.58
C ALA A 30 -18.27 -2.58 44.88
N LEU A 31 -19.11 -1.60 45.23
CA LEU A 31 -19.00 -0.23 44.73
C LEU A 31 -17.69 0.44 45.18
N LEU A 32 -17.27 0.26 46.43
CA LEU A 32 -15.98 0.75 46.91
C LEU A 32 -14.80 0.11 46.15
N VAL A 33 -14.83 -1.20 45.91
CA VAL A 33 -13.82 -1.89 45.08
C VAL A 33 -13.82 -1.34 43.66
N ILE A 34 -14.98 -1.14 43.03
CA ILE A 34 -15.07 -0.54 41.69
C ILE A 34 -14.49 0.88 41.67
N VAL A 35 -14.79 1.71 42.68
CA VAL A 35 -14.24 3.07 42.77
C VAL A 35 -12.72 3.05 42.99
N HIS A 36 -12.20 2.16 43.84
CA HIS A 36 -10.76 2.02 44.08
C HIS A 36 -10.01 1.50 42.84
N VAL A 37 -10.54 0.47 42.17
CA VAL A 37 -9.96 -0.09 40.93
C VAL A 37 -10.04 0.91 39.78
N LYS A 38 -11.09 1.75 39.73
CA LYS A 38 -11.25 2.79 38.71
C LYS A 38 -10.36 4.03 38.96
N SER A 39 -9.64 4.09 40.10
CA SER A 39 -8.60 5.09 40.36
C SER A 39 -7.21 4.46 40.56
N THR A 40 -6.55 4.06 39.47
CA THR A 40 -5.18 4.53 39.07
C THR A 40 -4.78 3.85 37.75
N GLY A 41 -5.66 3.95 36.73
CA GLY A 41 -5.35 3.56 35.36
C GLY A 41 -4.59 4.64 34.59
N LYS A 42 -3.53 5.22 35.16
CA LYS A 42 -2.57 6.00 34.36
C LYS A 42 -1.82 4.99 33.50
N GLY A 43 -2.04 5.02 32.18
CA GLY A 43 -1.28 4.21 31.25
C GLY A 43 0.20 4.59 31.30
N VAL A 44 0.96 3.92 32.16
CA VAL A 44 2.42 4.02 32.17
C VAL A 44 2.90 3.28 30.92
N VAL A 45 3.26 4.05 29.90
CA VAL A 45 4.01 3.54 28.76
C VAL A 45 5.40 3.18 29.28
N THR A 46 5.57 1.94 29.71
CA THR A 46 6.87 1.38 30.03
C THR A 46 7.64 1.22 28.73
N VAL A 47 8.36 2.27 28.32
CA VAL A 47 9.34 2.17 27.24
C VAL A 47 10.45 1.25 27.73
N VAL A 48 10.45 0.02 27.25
CA VAL A 48 11.54 -0.93 27.49
C VAL A 48 12.73 -0.47 26.65
N TYR A 49 13.60 0.32 27.26
CA TYR A 49 14.94 0.54 26.73
C TYR A 49 15.73 -0.76 26.90
N THR A 50 16.15 -1.38 25.79
CA THR A 50 17.22 -2.38 25.83
C THR A 50 18.45 -1.73 26.45
N ALA A 51 18.97 -2.34 27.51
CA ALA A 51 19.95 -1.73 28.41
C ALA A 51 21.38 -1.74 27.84
N ASP A 52 21.60 -0.98 26.76
CA ASP A 52 22.91 -0.78 26.12
C ASP A 52 23.08 0.65 25.54
N ASP A 53 22.40 1.67 26.11
CA ASP A 53 22.62 3.08 25.77
C ASP A 53 23.19 3.88 26.98
N PRO A 54 24.44 4.36 26.93
CA PRO A 54 25.07 5.09 28.03
C PRO A 54 24.47 6.49 28.29
N ALA A 55 23.46 6.94 27.53
CA ALA A 55 22.77 8.21 27.74
C ALA A 55 21.68 8.19 28.84
N ALA A 56 21.36 7.03 29.45
CA ALA A 56 20.19 6.82 30.31
C ALA A 56 20.16 7.58 31.67
N GLY A 57 21.04 8.55 31.92
CA GLY A 57 21.26 9.17 33.23
C GLY A 57 20.79 10.62 33.44
N LYS A 58 20.13 11.27 32.46
CA LYS A 58 19.82 12.73 32.53
C LYS A 58 18.43 13.14 32.01
N PHE A 59 17.40 12.30 32.15
CA PHE A 59 16.03 12.72 31.82
C PHE A 59 15.38 13.43 33.02
N ASN A 60 15.00 14.70 32.84
CA ASN A 60 14.24 15.44 33.85
C ASN A 60 12.75 15.33 33.55
N THR A 61 12.09 14.36 34.19
CA THR A 61 10.66 14.06 34.01
C THR A 61 9.73 14.95 34.86
N GLY A 62 10.29 15.91 35.62
CA GLY A 62 9.56 16.77 36.55
C GLY A 62 9.47 18.22 36.07
N ASP A 63 10.61 18.83 35.77
CA ASP A 63 10.69 20.27 35.52
C ASP A 63 10.11 20.68 34.17
N VAL A 64 9.46 21.84 34.15
CA VAL A 64 8.90 22.47 32.95
C VAL A 64 9.73 23.68 32.60
N ILE A 65 10.38 23.64 31.44
CA ILE A 65 11.16 24.76 30.92
C ILE A 65 10.22 25.70 30.16
N ASP A 66 10.25 27.00 30.47
CA ASP A 66 9.47 27.97 29.72
C ASP A 66 10.20 28.34 28.41
N ALA A 67 9.57 28.04 27.28
CA ALA A 67 10.05 28.33 25.94
C ALA A 67 8.97 29.08 25.13
N THR A 68 8.13 29.89 25.79
CA THR A 68 7.23 30.82 25.11
C THR A 68 7.94 32.03 24.50
N ASP A 69 9.17 32.32 24.93
CA ASP A 69 10.05 33.30 24.27
C ASP A 69 10.89 32.60 23.20
N PRO A 70 10.67 32.87 21.90
CA PRO A 70 11.44 32.25 20.82
C PRO A 70 12.89 32.78 20.72
N ALA A 71 13.23 33.89 21.39
CA ALA A 71 14.56 34.47 21.44
C ALA A 71 15.42 33.91 22.61
N ALA A 72 14.83 33.14 23.53
CA ALA A 72 15.56 32.50 24.61
C ALA A 72 16.55 31.45 24.06
N ASP A 73 17.82 31.55 24.47
CA ASP A 73 18.88 30.61 24.08
C ASP A 73 18.71 29.24 24.78
N LEU A 74 17.81 28.43 24.22
CA LEU A 74 17.38 27.15 24.77
C LEU A 74 17.73 26.00 23.82
N ALA A 75 18.72 25.19 24.19
CA ALA A 75 18.97 23.93 23.51
C ALA A 75 17.84 22.91 23.83
N PRO A 76 16.98 22.50 22.87
CA PRO A 76 15.96 21.48 23.09
C PRO A 76 16.60 20.13 23.44
N ARG A 77 16.03 19.44 24.44
CA ARG A 77 16.53 18.16 24.97
C ARG A 77 15.46 17.07 24.90
N LEU A 78 15.86 15.88 24.46
CA LEU A 78 15.00 14.70 24.41
C LEU A 78 14.46 14.34 25.81
N GLY A 79 13.16 14.08 25.91
CA GLY A 79 12.48 13.66 27.15
C GLY A 79 12.17 14.80 28.14
N TYR A 80 12.57 16.04 27.84
CA TYR A 80 12.25 17.20 28.68
C TYR A 80 10.90 17.82 28.31
N ARG A 81 10.27 18.48 29.28
CA ARG A 81 8.99 19.18 29.10
C ARG A 81 9.18 20.67 28.92
N TYR A 82 8.49 21.22 27.93
CA TYR A 82 8.53 22.64 27.59
C TYR A 82 7.12 23.24 27.58
N LYS A 83 6.99 24.43 28.16
CA LYS A 83 5.84 25.31 27.94
C LYS A 83 6.09 26.07 26.63
N LEU A 84 5.20 25.89 25.66
CA LEU A 84 5.34 26.41 24.30
C LEU A 84 4.16 27.29 23.93
N PHE A 85 4.39 28.30 23.09
CA PHE A 85 3.32 29.02 22.39
C PHE A 85 3.28 28.58 20.93
N ILE A 86 2.08 28.24 20.43
CA ILE A 86 1.89 27.82 19.04
C ILE A 86 1.67 29.06 18.16
N GLU A 87 2.70 29.44 17.42
CA GLU A 87 2.71 30.63 16.54
C GLU A 87 1.95 30.41 15.23
N ASP A 88 2.03 29.20 14.65
CA ASP A 88 1.39 28.83 13.38
C ASP A 88 0.94 27.36 13.38
N GLU A 89 0.30 26.91 12.31
CA GLU A 89 -0.01 25.49 12.08
C GLU A 89 0.79 24.92 10.89
N SER A 90 1.01 23.61 10.92
CA SER A 90 1.68 22.88 9.86
C SER A 90 0.95 23.00 8.53
N GLU A 91 1.70 22.79 7.45
CA GLU A 91 1.19 22.91 6.07
C GLU A 91 -0.05 22.06 5.79
N ASP A 92 -0.13 20.91 6.46
CA ASP A 92 -1.20 19.92 6.40
C ASP A 92 -2.20 20.03 7.57
N ARG A 93 -2.11 21.08 8.39
CA ARG A 93 -3.00 21.38 9.54
C ARG A 93 -3.09 20.28 10.60
N THR A 94 -2.15 19.33 10.66
CA THR A 94 -2.16 18.23 11.64
C THR A 94 -1.40 18.54 12.93
N SER A 95 -0.51 19.53 12.90
CA SER A 95 0.39 19.87 14.01
C SER A 95 0.46 21.39 14.21
N GLY A 96 0.54 21.83 15.46
CA GLY A 96 0.96 23.18 15.79
C GLY A 96 2.46 23.35 15.56
N ILE A 97 2.87 24.57 15.19
CA ILE A 97 4.26 25.00 15.08
C ILE A 97 4.59 25.94 16.24
N ALA A 98 5.63 25.58 17.00
CA ALA A 98 6.28 26.42 18.00
C ALA A 98 7.79 26.54 17.71
N LYS A 99 8.52 27.25 18.56
CA LYS A 99 9.99 27.31 18.52
C LYS A 99 10.60 26.97 19.87
N ILE A 100 11.76 26.32 19.87
CA ILE A 100 12.61 26.14 21.05
C ILE A 100 14.04 26.51 20.62
N GLY A 101 14.60 27.60 21.17
CA GLY A 101 15.93 28.10 20.80
C GLY A 101 16.08 28.31 19.30
N GLY A 102 15.13 29.00 18.67
CA GLY A 102 15.10 29.23 17.22
C GLY A 102 14.83 28.00 16.33
N ARG A 103 14.78 26.76 16.87
CA ARG A 103 14.45 25.55 16.09
C ARG A 103 12.94 25.36 15.98
N VAL A 104 12.47 24.93 14.80
CA VAL A 104 11.05 24.67 14.53
C VAL A 104 10.61 23.41 15.28
N THR A 105 9.56 23.52 16.08
CA THR A 105 9.01 22.42 16.88
C THR A 105 7.60 22.07 16.40
N PHE A 106 7.39 20.83 15.95
CA PHE A 106 6.08 20.32 15.57
C PHE A 106 5.41 19.61 16.73
N VAL A 107 4.15 19.96 17.00
CA VAL A 107 3.33 19.35 18.07
C VAL A 107 1.99 18.88 17.51
N PRO A 108 1.81 17.56 17.26
CA PRO A 108 0.55 17.01 16.76
C PRO A 108 -0.64 17.38 17.64
N GLY A 109 -1.77 17.72 17.01
CA GLY A 109 -3.02 18.07 17.71
C GLY A 109 -3.07 19.46 18.38
N ALA A 110 -1.95 20.17 18.49
CA ALA A 110 -1.93 21.56 18.96
C ALA A 110 -2.42 22.54 17.87
N ARG A 111 -2.98 23.68 18.28
CA ARG A 111 -3.57 24.71 17.39
C ARG A 111 -2.96 26.08 17.61
N ARG A 112 -2.98 26.92 16.56
CA ARG A 112 -2.45 28.29 16.59
C ARG A 112 -3.09 29.12 17.71
N GLY A 113 -2.27 29.87 18.43
CA GLY A 113 -2.70 30.69 19.57
C GLY A 113 -2.81 29.94 20.91
N GLN A 114 -2.57 28.62 20.95
CA GLN A 114 -2.50 27.88 22.21
C GLN A 114 -1.16 28.08 22.91
N THR A 115 -1.20 28.25 24.23
CA THR A 115 -0.04 27.95 25.08
C THR A 115 -0.22 26.54 25.62
N ILE A 116 0.78 25.68 25.44
CA ILE A 116 0.72 24.26 25.74
C ILE A 116 1.87 23.81 26.63
N LEU A 117 1.75 22.61 27.18
CA LEU A 117 2.84 21.82 27.73
C LEU A 117 3.11 20.63 26.80
N ALA A 118 4.35 20.43 26.39
CA ALA A 118 4.76 19.37 25.46
C ALA A 118 6.04 18.66 25.93
N ASP A 119 6.15 17.35 25.69
CA ASP A 119 7.39 16.58 25.85
C ASP A 119 8.12 16.44 24.50
N VAL A 120 9.41 16.74 24.48
CA VAL A 120 10.24 16.58 23.28
C VAL A 120 10.56 15.11 23.04
N THR A 121 10.07 14.55 21.93
CA THR A 121 10.22 13.13 21.57
C THR A 121 11.31 12.89 20.54
N ARG A 122 11.76 13.94 19.83
CA ARG A 122 12.93 13.87 18.95
C ARG A 122 13.57 15.24 18.76
N VAL A 123 14.90 15.29 18.76
CA VAL A 123 15.67 16.49 18.37
C VAL A 123 16.46 16.17 17.11
N ARG A 124 16.37 17.05 16.12
CA ARG A 124 17.18 17.06 14.90
C ARG A 124 17.88 18.42 14.78
N GLU A 125 18.76 18.57 13.81
CA GLU A 125 19.57 19.78 13.61
C GLU A 125 18.75 21.08 13.55
N ARG A 126 17.66 21.08 12.76
CA ARG A 126 16.78 22.26 12.53
C ARG A 126 15.34 22.08 13.03
N VAL A 127 14.95 20.86 13.39
CA VAL A 127 13.56 20.45 13.66
C VAL A 127 13.49 19.66 14.96
N VAL A 128 12.46 19.92 15.76
CA VAL A 128 12.13 19.18 16.99
C VAL A 128 10.74 18.57 16.80
N ASP A 129 10.60 17.29 17.14
CA ASP A 129 9.30 16.62 17.22
C ASP A 129 8.93 16.52 18.72
N ALA A 130 7.70 16.89 19.07
CA ALA A 130 7.23 16.88 20.46
C ALA A 130 5.75 16.45 20.56
N ASN A 131 5.39 15.79 21.65
CA ASN A 131 4.01 15.35 21.91
C ASN A 131 3.27 16.39 22.78
N LEU A 132 1.96 16.53 22.56
CA LEU A 132 1.11 17.39 23.38
C LEU A 132 0.75 16.68 24.69
N ILE A 133 1.15 17.25 25.84
CA ILE A 133 0.72 16.77 27.17
C ILE A 133 -0.62 17.40 27.54
N ARG A 134 -0.74 18.72 27.44
CA ARG A 134 -1.98 19.47 27.70
C ARG A 134 -1.93 20.89 27.14
N VAL A 135 -3.10 21.46 26.86
CA VAL A 135 -3.26 22.90 26.64
C VAL A 135 -3.32 23.60 28.01
N LEU A 136 -2.64 24.74 28.14
CA LEU A 136 -2.62 25.58 29.34
C LEU A 136 -3.55 26.80 29.19
N SER A 137 -3.54 27.42 28.01
CA SER A 137 -4.42 28.52 27.64
C SER A 137 -4.59 28.61 26.12
N THR A 138 -5.61 29.33 25.67
CA THR A 138 -5.84 29.65 24.25
C THR A 138 -6.07 31.14 24.11
N THR A 139 -5.29 31.78 23.25
CA THR A 139 -5.39 33.20 22.94
C THR A 139 -5.93 33.37 21.53
N ALA A 140 -6.94 34.23 21.34
CA ALA A 140 -7.43 34.59 20.02
C ALA A 140 -6.34 35.38 19.27
N MET A 141 -5.70 34.75 18.29
CA MET A 141 -4.78 35.44 17.38
C MET A 141 -5.55 36.08 16.21
N PRO A 142 -5.05 37.19 15.63
CA PRO A 142 -5.55 37.65 14.33
C PRO A 142 -5.39 36.53 13.29
N ALA A 143 -6.27 36.53 12.29
CA ALA A 143 -6.23 35.58 11.19
C ALA A 143 -4.82 35.52 10.58
N ALA A 144 -4.32 34.31 10.35
CA ALA A 144 -3.03 34.13 9.72
C ALA A 144 -3.02 34.86 8.36
N PRO A 145 -1.96 35.60 8.01
CA PRO A 145 -1.88 36.24 6.70
C PRO A 145 -2.02 35.17 5.61
N ALA A 146 -2.86 35.44 4.61
CA ALA A 146 -3.06 34.52 3.50
C ALA A 146 -1.71 34.25 2.83
N LYS A 147 -1.26 32.98 2.87
CA LYS A 147 -0.05 32.56 2.17
C LYS A 147 -0.31 32.77 0.67
N PRO A 148 0.65 33.34 -0.10
CA PRO A 148 0.47 33.55 -1.53
C PRO A 148 0.17 32.21 -2.20
N ALA A 149 -0.74 32.22 -3.18
CA ALA A 149 -1.09 31.02 -3.92
C ALA A 149 0.17 30.45 -4.60
N PHE A 150 0.34 29.13 -4.56
CA PHE A 150 1.44 28.48 -5.27
C PHE A 150 1.24 28.62 -6.78
N GLU A 151 2.17 29.29 -7.45
CA GLU A 151 2.24 29.33 -8.91
C GLU A 151 3.08 28.16 -9.43
N PRO A 152 2.49 27.25 -10.23
CA PRO A 152 3.24 26.17 -10.88
C PRO A 152 4.32 26.72 -11.81
N ARG A 153 5.50 26.08 -11.82
CA ARG A 153 6.57 26.45 -12.76
C ARG A 153 6.14 26.15 -14.20
N PRO A 154 6.59 26.93 -15.20
CA PRO A 154 6.39 26.60 -16.61
C PRO A 154 6.88 25.17 -16.90
N GLY A 155 5.99 24.34 -17.46
CA GLY A 155 6.27 22.93 -17.74
C GLY A 155 5.87 21.93 -16.64
N ASP A 156 5.27 22.37 -15.52
CA ASP A 156 4.65 21.45 -14.54
C ASP A 156 3.45 20.71 -15.20
N PRO A 157 3.47 19.38 -15.33
CA PRO A 157 2.35 18.63 -15.94
C PRO A 157 1.06 18.71 -15.13
N ALA A 158 1.14 19.06 -13.84
CA ALA A 158 0.02 19.32 -12.95
C ALA A 158 -0.24 20.84 -12.76
N ALA A 159 0.17 21.69 -13.70
CA ALA A 159 -0.10 23.15 -13.66
C ALA A 159 -1.59 23.51 -13.70
N HIS A 160 -2.47 22.61 -14.13
CA HIS A 160 -3.93 22.76 -14.08
C HIS A 160 -4.52 22.48 -12.69
N VAL A 161 -3.73 21.91 -11.76
CA VAL A 161 -4.13 21.67 -10.36
C VAL A 161 -3.72 22.90 -9.55
N VAL A 162 -4.62 23.89 -9.48
CA VAL A 162 -4.43 25.16 -8.76
C VAL A 162 -5.61 25.45 -7.83
N ALA A 163 -5.40 26.26 -6.79
CA ALA A 163 -6.45 26.62 -5.84
C ALA A 163 -7.66 27.25 -6.56
N GLY A 164 -8.86 26.80 -6.20
CA GLY A 164 -10.13 27.18 -6.81
C GLY A 164 -10.59 26.30 -7.99
N ALA A 165 -9.70 25.54 -8.63
CA ALA A 165 -10.03 24.68 -9.76
C ALA A 165 -10.96 23.52 -9.35
N GLU A 166 -11.95 23.22 -10.19
CA GLU A 166 -12.78 22.01 -10.07
C GLU A 166 -12.33 20.95 -11.08
N MET A 167 -12.22 19.70 -10.66
CA MET A 167 -11.86 18.58 -11.52
C MET A 167 -12.41 17.25 -11.02
N ASP A 168 -12.59 16.31 -11.93
CA ASP A 168 -12.87 14.93 -11.55
C ASP A 168 -11.58 14.20 -11.19
N VAL A 169 -11.58 13.53 -10.04
CA VAL A 169 -10.51 12.64 -9.60
C VAL A 169 -11.06 11.27 -9.23
N MET A 170 -10.20 10.26 -9.20
CA MET A 170 -10.48 8.95 -8.63
C MET A 170 -9.59 8.75 -7.41
N ILE A 171 -10.19 8.36 -6.28
CA ILE A 171 -9.45 8.02 -5.06
C ILE A 171 -8.71 6.71 -5.33
N ALA A 172 -7.38 6.75 -5.26
CA ALA A 172 -6.51 5.62 -5.57
C ALA A 172 -6.07 4.85 -4.31
N GLU A 173 -5.92 5.56 -3.19
CA GLU A 173 -5.37 5.09 -1.92
C GLU A 173 -6.14 5.76 -0.75
N ASP A 174 -6.27 5.09 0.39
CA ASP A 174 -6.77 5.70 1.64
C ASP A 174 -5.64 6.54 2.29
N SER A 175 -5.99 7.60 3.01
CA SER A 175 -4.98 8.45 3.68
C SER A 175 -4.33 7.68 4.83
N THR A 176 -3.03 7.40 4.71
CA THR A 176 -2.24 6.85 5.83
C THR A 176 -2.23 7.78 7.05
N LYS A 177 -2.57 9.07 6.87
CA LYS A 177 -2.53 10.08 7.93
C LYS A 177 -3.88 10.27 8.64
N ASN A 178 -4.99 10.24 7.89
CA ASN A 178 -6.35 10.33 8.41
C ASN A 178 -7.24 9.26 7.74
N PRO A 179 -7.00 7.97 8.02
CA PRO A 179 -7.69 6.87 7.35
C PRO A 179 -9.19 6.91 7.61
N GLY A 180 -10.00 6.58 6.60
CA GLY A 180 -11.46 6.63 6.69
C GLY A 180 -12.08 8.03 6.69
N ARG A 181 -11.26 9.10 6.66
CA ARG A 181 -11.71 10.49 6.46
C ARG A 181 -11.21 11.08 5.13
N GLU A 182 -9.92 10.94 4.85
CA GLU A 182 -9.28 11.51 3.67
C GLU A 182 -8.98 10.44 2.62
N GLY A 183 -9.26 10.73 1.35
CA GLY A 183 -8.80 9.92 0.23
C GLY A 183 -7.60 10.54 -0.47
N ILE A 184 -6.73 9.71 -1.04
CA ILE A 184 -5.59 10.13 -1.87
C ILE A 184 -5.89 9.84 -3.33
N ALA A 185 -5.91 10.88 -4.16
CA ALA A 185 -5.89 10.79 -5.62
C ALA A 185 -4.52 11.16 -6.18
N ARG A 186 -4.22 10.71 -7.41
CA ARG A 186 -2.99 11.04 -8.15
C ARG A 186 -3.32 11.64 -9.51
N VAL A 187 -2.84 12.86 -9.76
CA VAL A 187 -3.04 13.61 -11.01
C VAL A 187 -1.68 13.98 -11.58
N GLN A 188 -1.29 13.39 -12.72
CA GLN A 188 0.03 13.60 -13.35
C GLN A 188 1.24 13.49 -12.38
N GLY A 189 1.16 12.58 -11.41
CA GLY A 189 2.20 12.38 -10.38
C GLY A 189 2.10 13.29 -9.15
N LEU A 190 1.23 14.30 -9.16
CA LEU A 190 0.87 15.10 -8.00
C LEU A 190 -0.05 14.31 -7.06
N ILE A 191 0.19 14.42 -5.75
CA ILE A 191 -0.68 13.89 -4.70
C ILE A 191 -1.80 14.89 -4.43
N VAL A 192 -3.05 14.47 -4.52
CA VAL A 192 -4.23 15.28 -4.16
C VAL A 192 -4.92 14.61 -2.98
N VAL A 193 -4.94 15.27 -1.83
CA VAL A 193 -5.65 14.81 -0.62
C VAL A 193 -7.06 15.39 -0.64
N VAL A 194 -8.06 14.52 -0.57
CA VAL A 194 -9.48 14.89 -0.62
C VAL A 194 -10.11 14.63 0.75
N ASP A 195 -10.47 15.70 1.47
CA ASP A 195 -11.15 15.56 2.78
C ASP A 195 -12.61 15.14 2.59
N GLY A 196 -13.10 14.21 3.42
CA GLY A 196 -14.45 13.65 3.34
C GLY A 196 -14.66 12.61 2.22
N ALA A 197 -13.60 11.94 1.76
CA ALA A 197 -13.62 11.08 0.57
C ALA A 197 -12.72 9.83 0.64
N ALA A 198 -12.80 9.05 1.71
CA ALA A 198 -11.93 7.88 1.93
C ALA A 198 -12.22 6.63 1.07
N GLU A 199 -13.31 6.59 0.30
CA GLU A 199 -13.69 5.41 -0.49
C GLU A 199 -12.79 5.22 -1.73
N VAL A 200 -11.86 4.27 -1.65
CA VAL A 200 -10.96 3.90 -2.77
C VAL A 200 -11.74 3.39 -3.98
N GLY A 201 -11.32 3.80 -5.18
CA GLY A 201 -11.98 3.52 -6.45
C GLY A 201 -13.13 4.48 -6.79
N ARG A 202 -13.60 5.28 -5.83
CA ARG A 202 -14.68 6.25 -6.07
C ARG A 202 -14.20 7.40 -6.94
N ARG A 203 -15.00 7.76 -7.94
CA ARG A 203 -14.83 8.95 -8.76
C ARG A 203 -15.64 10.11 -8.18
N LEU A 204 -15.01 11.27 -8.03
CA LEU A 204 -15.60 12.46 -7.41
C LEU A 204 -15.23 13.71 -8.20
N ASN A 205 -16.17 14.65 -8.32
CA ASN A 205 -15.83 16.02 -8.65
C ASN A 205 -15.35 16.73 -7.38
N VAL A 206 -14.12 17.25 -7.41
CA VAL A 206 -13.47 17.90 -6.28
C VAL A 206 -13.03 19.31 -6.65
N ARG A 207 -13.03 20.20 -5.67
CA ARG A 207 -12.48 21.55 -5.79
C ARG A 207 -11.18 21.62 -5.01
N ILE A 208 -10.11 22.04 -5.68
CA ILE A 208 -8.81 22.27 -5.05
C ILE A 208 -8.92 23.47 -4.12
N THR A 209 -8.68 23.28 -2.83
CA THR A 209 -8.73 24.33 -1.81
C THR A 209 -7.36 24.96 -1.58
N ASP A 210 -6.28 24.19 -1.78
CA ASP A 210 -4.89 24.65 -1.65
C ASP A 210 -3.97 23.83 -2.58
N ARG A 211 -2.93 24.45 -3.13
CA ARG A 211 -1.90 23.82 -3.97
C ARG A 211 -0.53 24.20 -3.43
N ARG A 212 0.37 23.23 -3.37
CA ARG A 212 1.78 23.37 -2.94
C ARG A 212 2.67 22.71 -3.98
N GLU A 213 3.98 22.61 -3.77
CA GLU A 213 4.89 22.03 -4.80
C GLU A 213 4.59 20.56 -5.13
N ARG A 214 4.39 19.71 -4.11
CA ARG A 214 4.24 18.24 -4.26
C ARG A 214 2.91 17.66 -3.80
N ILE A 215 2.00 18.50 -3.33
CA ILE A 215 0.69 18.12 -2.79
C ILE A 215 -0.34 19.19 -3.12
N ALA A 216 -1.60 18.79 -3.28
CA ALA A 216 -2.77 19.66 -3.28
C ALA A 216 -3.80 19.12 -2.29
N PHE A 217 -4.63 20.02 -1.76
CA PHE A 217 -5.76 19.70 -0.90
C PHE A 217 -7.05 20.02 -1.65
N ALA A 218 -8.08 19.20 -1.48
CA ALA A 218 -9.34 19.34 -2.17
C ALA A 218 -10.52 18.89 -1.31
N GLU A 219 -11.71 19.37 -1.66
CA GLU A 219 -12.99 19.02 -1.04
C GLU A 219 -13.99 18.58 -2.12
N PRO A 220 -14.84 17.56 -1.88
CA PRO A 220 -15.90 17.17 -2.82
C PRO A 220 -16.90 18.31 -3.06
N THR A 221 -17.23 18.60 -4.32
CA THR A 221 -18.19 19.66 -4.66
C THR A 221 -19.65 19.25 -4.48
N GLY A 222 -19.90 17.96 -4.23
CA GLY A 222 -21.24 17.35 -4.25
C GLY A 222 -21.84 17.19 -5.66
N LYS A 223 -21.18 17.71 -6.71
CA LYS A 223 -21.60 17.49 -8.11
C LYS A 223 -21.31 16.05 -8.51
N PRO A 224 -22.17 15.41 -9.33
CA PRO A 224 -21.85 14.11 -9.91
C PRO A 224 -20.58 14.23 -10.76
N ALA A 225 -19.66 13.28 -10.62
CA ALA A 225 -18.49 13.23 -11.49
C ALA A 225 -18.93 13.03 -12.95
N GLY A 226 -18.23 13.68 -13.88
CA GLY A 226 -18.50 13.56 -15.31
C GLY A 226 -18.24 12.14 -15.83
N THR A 227 -18.90 11.77 -16.93
CA THR A 227 -18.70 10.48 -17.61
C THR A 227 -17.51 10.47 -18.57
N GLY A 228 -16.94 11.65 -18.89
CA GLY A 228 -15.77 11.78 -19.75
C GLY A 228 -14.48 11.20 -19.15
N PRO A 229 -13.37 11.12 -19.92
CA PRO A 229 -12.08 10.69 -19.40
C PRO A 229 -11.61 11.63 -18.28
N LEU A 230 -11.00 11.06 -17.23
CA LEU A 230 -10.44 11.81 -16.11
C LEU A 230 -9.27 12.69 -16.56
N ALA A 231 -9.26 13.96 -16.12
CA ALA A 231 -8.22 14.91 -16.47
C ALA A 231 -6.88 14.50 -15.83
N GLY A 232 -5.95 14.02 -16.65
CA GLY A 232 -4.59 13.70 -16.20
C GLY A 232 -4.51 12.62 -15.12
N SER A 233 -5.57 11.82 -14.91
CA SER A 233 -5.40 10.59 -14.15
C SER A 233 -4.48 9.69 -14.97
N SER A 234 -3.25 9.55 -14.51
CA SER A 234 -2.67 8.23 -14.53
C SER A 234 -3.66 7.33 -13.78
N GLN A 235 -4.50 6.60 -14.52
CA GLN A 235 -4.81 5.23 -14.09
C GLN A 235 -3.49 4.62 -13.60
N PRO A 236 -3.48 3.80 -12.55
CA PRO A 236 -2.26 3.13 -12.16
C PRO A 236 -1.83 2.21 -13.29
N VAL A 237 -1.04 2.78 -14.22
CA VAL A 237 -0.01 2.09 -14.98
C VAL A 237 0.95 1.67 -13.90
N ALA A 238 0.59 0.57 -13.22
CA ALA A 238 1.49 -0.21 -12.43
C ALA A 238 2.69 -0.38 -13.34
N ARG A 239 3.80 0.28 -13.00
CA ARG A 239 5.06 0.12 -13.73
C ARG A 239 5.31 -1.37 -13.66
N VAL A 240 5.01 -2.07 -14.76
CA VAL A 240 5.02 -3.53 -14.77
C VAL A 240 6.42 -3.90 -14.34
N PHE A 241 6.53 -4.47 -13.14
CA PHE A 241 7.83 -4.80 -12.60
C PHE A 241 8.42 -5.82 -13.56
N LYS A 242 9.36 -5.35 -14.39
CA LYS A 242 10.20 -6.22 -15.20
C LYS A 242 11.27 -6.71 -14.24
N PRO A 243 11.32 -8.01 -13.94
CA PRO A 243 12.48 -8.61 -13.29
C PRO A 243 13.73 -8.25 -14.10
N ARG A 244 14.87 -8.17 -13.41
CA ARG A 244 16.15 -8.08 -14.12
C ARG A 244 16.45 -9.45 -14.76
N GLU A 245 17.30 -9.47 -15.78
CA GLU A 245 17.66 -10.72 -16.48
C GLU A 245 18.38 -11.74 -15.58
N ASP A 246 18.92 -11.29 -14.44
CA ASP A 246 19.55 -12.10 -13.38
C ASP A 246 18.60 -12.52 -12.23
N ASP A 247 17.30 -12.15 -12.27
CA ASP A 247 16.33 -12.58 -11.25
C ASP A 247 15.95 -14.08 -11.44
N PRO A 248 16.22 -14.98 -10.47
CA PRO A 248 15.86 -16.39 -10.59
C PRO A 248 14.33 -16.63 -10.67
N ALA A 249 13.54 -15.66 -10.21
CA ALA A 249 12.08 -15.62 -10.36
C ALA A 249 11.63 -14.69 -11.52
N ALA A 250 12.46 -14.49 -12.55
CA ALA A 250 12.12 -13.69 -13.74
C ALA A 250 10.94 -14.24 -14.54
N HIS A 251 10.64 -15.55 -14.41
CA HIS A 251 9.47 -16.19 -15.01
C HIS A 251 8.16 -15.89 -14.26
N VAL A 252 8.23 -15.36 -13.03
CA VAL A 252 7.06 -14.95 -12.25
C VAL A 252 6.69 -13.51 -12.62
N ILE A 253 5.95 -13.36 -13.71
CA ILE A 253 5.45 -12.07 -14.23
C ILE A 253 3.93 -12.01 -14.22
N VAL A 254 3.36 -10.79 -14.26
CA VAL A 254 1.91 -10.60 -14.34
C VAL A 254 1.35 -11.30 -15.58
N GLY A 255 0.32 -12.12 -15.40
CA GLY A 255 -0.31 -12.93 -16.42
C GLY A 255 0.24 -14.35 -16.56
N ALA A 256 1.41 -14.66 -15.99
CA ALA A 256 1.99 -16.00 -16.03
C ALA A 256 1.13 -17.01 -15.25
N GLU A 257 0.96 -18.21 -15.80
CA GLU A 257 0.37 -19.36 -15.13
C GLU A 257 1.49 -20.25 -14.59
N LEU A 258 1.38 -20.65 -13.33
CA LEU A 258 2.40 -21.39 -12.59
C LEU A 258 1.74 -22.50 -11.78
N ASP A 259 2.29 -23.70 -11.82
CA ASP A 259 1.97 -24.73 -10.83
C ASP A 259 2.79 -24.45 -9.57
N VAL A 260 2.11 -24.19 -8.45
CA VAL A 260 2.75 -23.87 -7.17
C VAL A 260 2.20 -24.76 -6.06
N THR A 261 3.05 -25.14 -5.12
CA THR A 261 2.64 -25.83 -3.88
C THR A 261 2.59 -24.80 -2.75
N ILE A 262 1.47 -24.76 -2.02
CA ILE A 262 1.34 -23.94 -0.82
C ILE A 262 2.27 -24.51 0.26
N THR A 263 3.26 -23.74 0.67
CA THR A 263 4.27 -24.14 1.66
C THR A 263 3.94 -23.63 3.07
N GLU A 264 3.22 -22.49 3.15
CA GLU A 264 2.94 -21.75 4.38
C GLU A 264 1.53 -21.14 4.29
N GLU A 265 0.89 -20.87 5.43
CA GLU A 265 -0.29 -19.99 5.47
C GLU A 265 0.11 -18.51 5.33
N SER A 266 -0.79 -17.69 4.79
CA SER A 266 -0.56 -16.24 4.71
C SER A 266 -0.62 -15.59 6.09
N ALA A 267 0.52 -15.05 6.54
CA ALA A 267 0.56 -14.21 7.74
C ALA A 267 -0.27 -12.90 7.63
N GLN A 268 -0.72 -12.52 6.41
CA GLN A 268 -1.61 -11.38 6.21
C GLN A 268 -3.09 -11.77 6.34
N ASN A 269 -3.47 -12.96 5.84
CA ASN A 269 -4.83 -13.50 5.89
C ASN A 269 -4.81 -15.00 6.27
N PRO A 270 -4.57 -15.34 7.56
CA PRO A 270 -4.47 -16.74 8.00
C PRO A 270 -5.78 -17.50 7.74
N GLY A 271 -5.68 -18.79 7.40
CA GLY A 271 -6.84 -19.63 7.07
C GLY A 271 -7.64 -19.23 5.81
N VAL A 272 -7.23 -18.21 5.04
CA VAL A 272 -7.89 -17.79 3.79
C VAL A 272 -6.94 -17.83 2.60
N ASP A 273 -5.74 -17.28 2.74
CA ASP A 273 -4.75 -17.22 1.66
C ASP A 273 -3.55 -18.13 1.98
N GLY A 274 -3.00 -18.76 0.94
CA GLY A 274 -1.79 -19.58 1.02
C GLY A 274 -0.56 -18.84 0.51
N VAL A 275 0.61 -19.31 0.92
CA VAL A 275 1.91 -18.80 0.47
C VAL A 275 2.73 -19.94 -0.14
N ALA A 276 3.14 -19.74 -1.38
CA ALA A 276 4.10 -20.59 -2.07
C ALA A 276 5.45 -19.88 -2.23
N ARG A 277 6.54 -20.65 -2.27
CA ARG A 277 7.89 -20.13 -2.56
C ARG A 277 8.37 -20.59 -3.93
N VAL A 278 8.55 -19.65 -4.85
CA VAL A 278 9.00 -19.92 -6.24
C VAL A 278 10.36 -19.27 -6.45
N ALA A 279 11.42 -20.08 -6.56
CA ALA A 279 12.80 -19.59 -6.76
C ALA A 279 13.25 -18.50 -5.76
N GLY A 280 12.83 -18.62 -4.50
CA GLY A 280 13.10 -17.64 -3.43
C GLY A 280 12.09 -16.49 -3.32
N LEU A 281 11.19 -16.33 -4.29
CA LEU A 281 10.11 -15.35 -4.26
C LEU A 281 8.89 -15.87 -3.47
N VAL A 282 8.29 -14.99 -2.66
CA VAL A 282 7.02 -15.25 -1.97
C VAL A 282 5.85 -14.99 -2.91
N VAL A 283 5.00 -15.99 -3.14
CA VAL A 283 3.79 -15.88 -3.97
C VAL A 283 2.57 -16.11 -3.08
N PHE A 284 1.76 -15.06 -2.89
CA PHE A 284 0.49 -15.12 -2.18
C PHE A 284 -0.60 -15.63 -3.13
N VAL A 285 -1.22 -16.76 -2.79
CA VAL A 285 -2.30 -17.39 -3.54
C VAL A 285 -3.62 -17.14 -2.83
N GLN A 286 -4.51 -16.40 -3.47
CA GLN A 286 -5.77 -15.99 -2.86
C GLN A 286 -6.76 -17.14 -2.78
N GLY A 287 -7.37 -17.35 -1.61
CA GLY A 287 -8.43 -18.34 -1.40
C GLY A 287 -8.00 -19.81 -1.38
N VAL A 288 -6.70 -20.10 -1.21
CA VAL A 288 -6.16 -21.48 -1.11
C VAL A 288 -5.29 -21.60 0.15
N PRO A 289 -5.86 -21.89 1.33
CA PRO A 289 -5.11 -21.91 2.59
C PRO A 289 -4.39 -23.22 2.89
N ASN A 290 -4.70 -24.33 2.20
CA ASN A 290 -4.25 -25.66 2.59
C ASN A 290 -2.75 -25.87 2.29
N ILE A 291 -1.94 -26.01 3.33
CA ILE A 291 -0.51 -26.34 3.20
C ILE A 291 -0.35 -27.72 2.55
N GLY A 292 0.57 -27.82 1.58
CA GLY A 292 0.81 -29.01 0.77
C GLY A 292 -0.09 -29.12 -0.47
N GLU A 293 -1.12 -28.30 -0.61
CA GLU A 293 -1.94 -28.27 -1.82
C GLU A 293 -1.13 -27.72 -2.99
N ALA A 294 -1.11 -28.45 -4.10
CA ALA A 294 -0.57 -27.97 -5.36
C ALA A 294 -1.71 -27.39 -6.20
N VAL A 295 -1.53 -26.19 -6.75
CA VAL A 295 -2.56 -25.46 -7.51
C VAL A 295 -1.93 -24.75 -8.71
N ASN A 296 -2.62 -24.78 -9.86
CA ASN A 296 -2.29 -23.90 -10.98
C ASN A 296 -2.82 -22.49 -10.71
N VAL A 297 -1.93 -21.51 -10.63
CA VAL A 297 -2.25 -20.12 -10.28
C VAL A 297 -1.82 -19.16 -11.38
N ARG A 298 -2.59 -18.09 -11.57
CA ARG A 298 -2.25 -17.00 -12.48
C ARG A 298 -1.82 -15.77 -11.68
N VAL A 299 -0.62 -15.28 -11.96
CA VAL A 299 -0.05 -14.10 -11.29
C VAL A 299 -0.82 -12.85 -11.69
N THR A 300 -1.44 -12.17 -10.72
CA THR A 300 -2.21 -10.92 -10.93
C THR A 300 -1.35 -9.68 -10.67
N ARG A 301 -0.32 -9.78 -9.83
CA ARG A 301 0.61 -8.68 -9.51
C ARG A 301 2.00 -9.23 -9.17
N ARG A 302 3.06 -8.57 -9.67
CA ARG A 302 4.46 -8.83 -9.28
C ARG A 302 5.08 -7.56 -8.69
N GLN A 303 5.73 -7.70 -7.55
CA GLN A 303 6.58 -6.72 -6.87
C GLN A 303 8.02 -7.28 -6.79
N PRO A 304 9.05 -6.55 -6.33
CA PRO A 304 10.42 -7.07 -6.28
C PRO A 304 10.61 -8.33 -5.43
N ARG A 305 9.95 -8.40 -4.26
CA ARG A 305 10.11 -9.49 -3.27
C ARG A 305 8.86 -10.37 -3.07
N ALA A 306 7.76 -10.05 -3.74
CA ALA A 306 6.51 -10.80 -3.64
C ALA A 306 5.73 -10.79 -4.96
N ALA A 307 4.81 -11.74 -5.11
CA ALA A 307 3.78 -11.73 -6.13
C ALA A 307 2.42 -12.12 -5.52
N ASN A 308 1.33 -11.68 -6.16
CA ASN A 308 -0.02 -12.12 -5.84
C ASN A 308 -0.53 -12.93 -7.03
N ALA A 309 -1.25 -14.02 -6.76
CA ALA A 309 -1.83 -14.90 -7.76
C ALA A 309 -3.23 -15.38 -7.33
N VAL A 310 -4.03 -15.79 -8.32
CA VAL A 310 -5.35 -16.40 -8.12
C VAL A 310 -5.37 -17.79 -8.74
N PRO A 311 -6.07 -18.78 -8.15
CA PRO A 311 -6.21 -20.10 -8.74
C PRO A 311 -6.94 -20.02 -10.09
N THR A 312 -6.49 -20.80 -11.08
CA THR A 312 -7.11 -20.84 -12.42
C THR A 312 -8.21 -21.89 -12.56
N GLY A 313 -8.30 -22.83 -11.60
CA GLY A 313 -9.15 -24.02 -11.70
C GLY A 313 -8.62 -25.11 -12.65
N LYS A 314 -7.44 -24.92 -13.26
CA LYS A 314 -6.78 -25.97 -14.07
C LYS A 314 -6.10 -27.01 -13.17
N PRO A 315 -6.14 -28.31 -13.50
CA PRO A 315 -5.40 -29.31 -12.74
C PRO A 315 -3.89 -29.07 -12.83
N VAL A 316 -3.18 -29.27 -11.73
CA VAL A 316 -1.70 -29.21 -11.67
C VAL A 316 -1.12 -30.19 -12.68
N GLY A 317 -0.06 -29.78 -13.39
CA GLY A 317 0.50 -30.57 -14.47
C GLY A 317 -0.22 -30.37 -15.81
N SER A 318 -1.22 -29.48 -15.90
CA SER A 318 -1.79 -28.99 -17.18
C SER A 318 -0.84 -28.05 -17.94
N ARG A 319 0.46 -28.36 -17.91
CA ARG A 319 1.42 -27.80 -18.85
C ARG A 319 1.10 -28.42 -20.21
N PRO A 320 1.00 -27.66 -21.31
CA PRO A 320 1.16 -28.24 -22.63
C PRO A 320 2.47 -29.04 -22.62
N ALA A 321 2.42 -30.31 -23.04
CA ALA A 321 3.60 -31.16 -23.00
C ALA A 321 4.77 -30.44 -23.71
N PRO A 322 5.98 -30.38 -23.10
CA PRO A 322 7.12 -29.75 -23.76
C PRO A 322 7.32 -30.43 -25.12
N ARG A 323 7.31 -29.64 -26.19
CA ARG A 323 7.40 -30.16 -27.56
C ARG A 323 8.69 -31.01 -27.68
N PRO A 324 8.68 -32.18 -28.34
CA PRO A 324 9.87 -33.02 -28.49
C PRO A 324 10.99 -32.24 -29.19
N GLY A 325 11.94 -31.71 -28.42
CA GLY A 325 12.98 -30.81 -28.92
C GLY A 325 13.66 -29.95 -27.84
N GLU A 326 12.96 -29.62 -26.75
CA GLU A 326 13.52 -28.75 -25.68
C GLU A 326 14.68 -29.40 -24.89
N ILE A 327 14.84 -30.73 -24.97
CA ILE A 327 15.88 -31.49 -24.25
C ILE A 327 17.28 -31.30 -24.88
N ILE A 328 17.38 -31.03 -26.18
CA ILE A 328 18.68 -31.03 -26.89
C ILE A 328 19.48 -29.75 -26.66
N ARG A 329 18.82 -28.61 -26.37
CA ARG A 329 19.48 -27.30 -26.19
C ARG A 329 20.20 -27.09 -24.84
N ARG A 330 20.17 -28.07 -23.92
CA ARG A 330 20.88 -27.95 -22.62
C ARG A 330 22.25 -28.66 -22.62
N ALA A 331 22.64 -29.29 -23.72
CA ALA A 331 23.87 -30.09 -23.79
C ALA A 331 25.08 -29.37 -24.44
N PHE A 332 24.88 -28.26 -25.16
CA PHE A 332 25.96 -27.56 -25.87
C PHE A 332 25.88 -26.04 -25.79
N ASP A 333 27.08 -25.45 -25.79
CA ASP A 333 27.48 -24.05 -25.99
C ASP A 333 27.35 -23.02 -24.86
N THR A 334 28.51 -22.82 -24.22
CA THR A 334 28.98 -21.63 -23.53
C THR A 334 29.24 -20.44 -24.47
N GLY A 335 28.78 -19.25 -24.10
CA GLY A 335 29.29 -17.96 -24.60
C GLY A 335 28.43 -17.26 -25.67
N GLY A 336 28.04 -16.01 -25.41
CA GLY A 336 27.48 -15.10 -26.42
C GLY A 336 28.51 -14.06 -26.88
N PRO A 337 28.11 -12.89 -27.44
CA PRO A 337 26.82 -12.56 -28.05
C PRO A 337 26.96 -11.88 -29.45
N LYS A 338 25.91 -11.94 -30.30
CA LYS A 338 25.42 -10.90 -31.25
C LYS A 338 24.75 -11.47 -32.53
N SER A 339 23.58 -10.92 -32.86
CA SER A 339 22.99 -10.72 -34.21
C SER A 339 23.08 -11.84 -35.27
N SER A 340 21.97 -12.55 -35.51
CA SER A 340 21.80 -13.44 -36.69
C SER A 340 20.43 -13.38 -37.40
N HIS A 341 19.59 -12.36 -37.18
CA HIS A 341 18.36 -12.15 -37.99
C HIS A 341 18.64 -11.81 -39.48
N ALA A 342 19.89 -11.87 -39.94
CA ALA A 342 20.28 -11.60 -41.33
C ALA A 342 20.15 -12.80 -42.27
N ALA A 343 20.05 -14.03 -41.75
CA ALA A 343 20.20 -15.25 -42.57
C ALA A 343 19.02 -15.56 -43.52
N ILE A 344 17.79 -15.14 -43.18
CA ILE A 344 16.59 -15.47 -43.96
C ILE A 344 16.37 -14.41 -45.05
N VAL A 345 16.35 -14.83 -46.32
CA VAL A 345 16.23 -13.95 -47.49
C VAL A 345 15.13 -14.49 -48.42
N ALA A 346 14.43 -13.60 -49.15
CA ALA A 346 13.49 -14.01 -50.18
C ALA A 346 14.20 -14.81 -51.29
N GLY A 347 13.54 -15.86 -51.79
CA GLY A 347 14.10 -16.85 -52.71
C GLY A 347 14.78 -18.04 -52.04
N MET A 348 15.07 -18.00 -50.74
CA MET A 348 15.68 -19.11 -50.01
C MET A 348 14.69 -20.27 -49.81
N GLU A 349 15.16 -21.50 -49.96
CA GLU A 349 14.39 -22.72 -49.67
C GLU A 349 14.82 -23.30 -48.32
N LEU A 350 13.86 -23.60 -47.45
CA LEU A 350 14.07 -24.11 -46.10
C LEU A 350 13.09 -25.24 -45.81
N ASP A 351 13.54 -26.23 -45.05
CA ASP A 351 12.68 -27.24 -44.49
C ASP A 351 12.12 -26.69 -43.16
N LEU A 352 10.85 -26.29 -43.17
CA LEU A 352 10.16 -25.57 -42.10
C LEU A 352 9.18 -26.49 -41.36
N GLU A 353 9.32 -26.60 -40.04
CA GLU A 353 8.30 -27.23 -39.19
C GLU A 353 7.15 -26.25 -38.94
N ILE A 354 5.93 -26.67 -39.25
CA ILE A 354 4.72 -25.92 -38.95
C ILE A 354 4.39 -26.06 -37.46
N LEU A 355 4.60 -24.99 -36.71
CA LEU A 355 4.47 -24.96 -35.25
C LEU A 355 3.04 -24.70 -34.78
N GLU A 356 2.29 -23.91 -35.55
CA GLU A 356 0.95 -23.40 -35.26
C GLU A 356 0.18 -23.18 -36.59
N ARG A 357 -1.15 -23.04 -36.55
CA ARG A 357 -1.94 -22.59 -37.71
C ARG A 357 -2.06 -21.07 -37.72
N SER A 358 -2.22 -20.46 -38.90
CA SER A 358 -2.50 -19.03 -39.02
C SER A 358 -3.88 -18.70 -38.44
N ASP A 359 -3.95 -17.82 -37.43
CA ASP A 359 -5.24 -17.31 -36.90
C ASP A 359 -6.11 -16.65 -37.98
N LYS A 360 -5.46 -16.13 -39.03
CA LYS A 360 -6.11 -15.38 -40.11
C LYS A 360 -6.60 -16.30 -41.24
N PHE A 361 -5.85 -17.35 -41.55
CA PHE A 361 -6.13 -18.27 -42.66
C PHE A 361 -5.80 -19.74 -42.26
N PRO A 362 -6.51 -20.32 -41.27
CA PRO A 362 -6.12 -21.59 -40.63
C PRO A 362 -6.14 -22.80 -41.58
N ASP A 363 -6.91 -22.73 -42.66
CA ASP A 363 -7.04 -23.78 -43.67
C ASP A 363 -6.11 -23.60 -44.88
N ARG A 364 -5.26 -22.56 -44.88
CA ARG A 364 -4.32 -22.25 -45.98
C ARG A 364 -2.89 -21.98 -45.54
N GLU A 365 -2.68 -21.45 -44.34
CA GLU A 365 -1.37 -21.02 -43.84
C GLU A 365 -1.03 -21.70 -42.51
N GLY A 366 0.19 -22.21 -42.42
CA GLY A 366 0.85 -22.54 -41.15
C GLY A 366 1.80 -21.44 -40.70
N ILE A 367 2.20 -21.50 -39.44
CA ILE A 367 3.21 -20.63 -38.84
C ILE A 367 4.43 -21.49 -38.48
N ALA A 368 5.57 -21.18 -39.11
CA ALA A 368 6.88 -21.68 -38.71
C ALA A 368 7.67 -20.57 -37.99
N LYS A 369 8.70 -20.93 -37.22
CA LYS A 369 9.57 -19.97 -36.53
C LYS A 369 11.03 -20.37 -36.62
N VAL A 370 11.84 -19.52 -37.25
CA VAL A 370 13.28 -19.71 -37.42
C VAL A 370 14.00 -18.50 -36.84
N ASP A 371 14.93 -18.73 -35.91
CA ASP A 371 15.75 -17.69 -35.25
C ASP A 371 14.95 -16.47 -34.75
N GLY A 372 13.77 -16.73 -34.17
CA GLY A 372 12.87 -15.70 -33.65
C GLY A 372 11.94 -15.06 -34.68
N LEU A 373 12.22 -15.17 -35.99
CA LEU A 373 11.38 -14.65 -37.07
C LEU A 373 10.17 -15.57 -37.28
N VAL A 374 8.98 -14.97 -37.36
CA VAL A 374 7.72 -15.66 -37.67
C VAL A 374 7.57 -15.78 -39.19
N ILE A 375 7.34 -16.99 -39.69
CA ILE A 375 7.18 -17.28 -41.12
C ILE A 375 5.79 -17.85 -41.36
N PHE A 376 4.98 -17.16 -42.17
CA PHE A 376 3.70 -17.68 -42.65
C PHE A 376 3.95 -18.54 -43.88
N VAL A 377 3.51 -19.80 -43.84
CA VAL A 377 3.79 -20.82 -44.87
C VAL A 377 2.48 -21.24 -45.54
N GLU A 378 2.22 -20.71 -46.74
CA GLU A 378 1.05 -21.10 -47.53
C GLU A 378 1.19 -22.54 -48.05
N GLY A 379 0.14 -23.34 -47.86
CA GLY A 379 0.11 -24.78 -48.13
C GLY A 379 0.52 -25.69 -46.96
N GLY A 380 1.16 -25.15 -45.91
CA GLY A 380 1.64 -25.92 -44.75
C GLY A 380 0.64 -25.92 -43.60
N THR A 381 -0.49 -26.63 -43.68
CA THR A 381 -1.62 -26.45 -42.73
C THR A 381 -1.66 -27.42 -41.54
N ASN A 382 -0.76 -28.41 -41.47
CA ASN A 382 -0.74 -29.40 -40.39
C ASN A 382 0.34 -29.08 -39.36
N VAL A 383 -0.05 -28.89 -38.10
CA VAL A 383 0.88 -28.66 -36.99
C VAL A 383 1.73 -29.92 -36.76
N GLY A 384 3.04 -29.75 -36.61
CA GLY A 384 4.03 -30.82 -36.50
C GLY A 384 4.48 -31.41 -37.83
N GLN A 385 4.01 -30.89 -38.98
CA GLN A 385 4.51 -31.27 -40.29
C GLN A 385 5.74 -30.43 -40.66
N THR A 386 6.82 -31.09 -41.10
CA THR A 386 7.92 -30.42 -41.79
C THR A 386 7.59 -30.32 -43.28
N VAL A 387 7.65 -29.11 -43.84
CA VAL A 387 7.42 -28.82 -45.25
C VAL A 387 8.63 -28.11 -45.85
N ARG A 388 9.05 -28.50 -47.05
CA ARG A 388 10.03 -27.72 -47.82
C ARG A 388 9.32 -26.51 -48.42
N ALA A 389 9.74 -25.31 -48.05
CA ALA A 389 9.08 -24.08 -48.46
C ALA A 389 10.09 -23.03 -48.95
N ARG A 390 9.70 -22.25 -49.97
CA ARG A 390 10.47 -21.12 -50.48
C ARG A 390 9.99 -19.83 -49.84
N ILE A 391 10.89 -19.04 -49.26
CA ILE A 391 10.57 -17.70 -48.74
C ILE A 391 10.18 -16.81 -49.93
N THR A 392 8.93 -16.39 -50.02
CA THR A 392 8.42 -15.53 -51.11
C THR A 392 8.68 -14.06 -50.82
N SER A 393 8.56 -13.63 -49.56
CA SER A 393 8.90 -12.26 -49.15
C SER A 393 9.31 -12.17 -47.68
N ARG A 394 10.08 -11.14 -47.34
CA ARG A 394 10.50 -10.85 -45.96
C ARG A 394 10.15 -9.42 -45.59
N ARG A 395 9.68 -9.24 -44.35
CA ARG A 395 9.50 -7.95 -43.67
C ARG A 395 10.41 -7.89 -42.44
N GLU A 396 10.34 -6.80 -41.68
CA GLU A 396 11.19 -6.57 -40.50
C GLU A 396 10.98 -7.61 -39.39
N THR A 397 9.72 -7.99 -39.13
CA THR A 397 9.31 -8.86 -38.02
C THR A 397 8.70 -10.20 -38.45
N VAL A 398 8.38 -10.36 -39.73
CA VAL A 398 7.72 -11.55 -40.30
C VAL A 398 8.25 -11.87 -41.69
N ALA A 399 8.14 -13.12 -42.13
CA ALA A 399 8.35 -13.54 -43.51
C ALA A 399 7.14 -14.35 -44.02
N PHE A 400 7.07 -14.50 -45.34
CA PHE A 400 6.07 -15.30 -46.05
C PHE A 400 6.80 -16.32 -46.90
N ALA A 401 6.24 -17.52 -46.97
CA ALA A 401 6.78 -18.66 -47.70
C ALA A 401 5.65 -19.47 -48.33
N GLU A 402 5.98 -20.24 -49.36
CA GLU A 402 5.05 -21.13 -50.06
C GLU A 402 5.66 -22.54 -50.07
N VAL A 403 4.87 -23.57 -49.77
CA VAL A 403 5.32 -24.96 -49.84
C VAL A 403 5.68 -25.32 -51.28
N ILE A 404 6.89 -25.83 -51.49
CA ILE A 404 7.29 -26.42 -52.76
C ILE A 404 6.69 -27.83 -52.79
N PRO A 405 5.78 -28.15 -53.73
CA PRO A 405 5.33 -29.52 -53.90
C PRO A 405 6.51 -30.39 -54.33
N ASN A 406 6.74 -31.51 -53.64
CA ASN A 406 7.67 -32.53 -54.13
C ASN A 406 7.15 -33.10 -55.47
N PRO A 407 8.03 -33.36 -56.44
CA PRO A 407 7.69 -34.01 -57.70
C PRO A 407 7.32 -35.50 -57.52
#